data_AF-A0AAT9IBI7-F1
#
_entry.id   AF-A0AAT9IBI7-F1
#
_cell.length_a   1.000
_cell.length_b   1.000
_cell.length_c   1.000
_cell.angle_alpha   90.00
_cell.angle_beta   90.00
_cell.angle_gamma   90.00
#
_symmetry.space_group_name_H-M   'P 1'
#
loop_
_entity.id
_entity.type
_entity.pdbx_description
1 polymer ?
#
loop_
_entity_poly.entity_id
_entity_poly.type
_entity_poly.pdbx_seq_one_letter_code
_entity_poly.pdbx_strand_id
1 'polypeptide(L)'
;MYTNSGKQTVYAIDAATGKEIWSCKTLEEGKPSAASRGVTYWKSGDDKRILYSSGNYLMAIDASTGKIISSFGINGRVNLNEGVRDDPEKISVSLSTPGRIFKDLIIIGLRTPDLYGAPPGYIRAYNCKTGKLAWTFHTIPHPGELGYETWPPDAYKYAGGVNCWAGLSIDPDRGMVFLALGSPSYDYYGADRKGKNLYGNCVLALDAATGHYKWHFQTVHHDLWDYDLPAPHGASADTAFVQIGQLRRLPCLQTAFQQLFFS
;
A
#
# COMPACT_ATOMS: atom_id res chain seq x y z
N MET A 1 -13.14 -6.60 19.92
CA MET A 1 -11.92 -5.93 19.41
C MET A 1 -11.12 -6.94 18.61
N TYR A 2 -10.51 -6.54 17.50
CA TYR A 2 -9.58 -7.38 16.73
C TYR A 2 -8.19 -6.74 16.75
N THR A 3 -7.13 -7.52 16.93
CA THR A 3 -5.74 -7.04 16.98
C THR A 3 -4.76 -8.11 16.50
N ASN A 4 -3.50 -7.75 16.29
CA ASN A 4 -2.43 -8.67 15.92
C ASN A 4 -1.21 -8.53 16.84
N SER A 5 -0.35 -9.56 16.85
CA SER A 5 0.94 -9.53 17.52
C SER A 5 2.11 -9.50 16.53
N GLY A 6 3.31 -9.18 17.02
CA GLY A 6 4.55 -9.25 16.23
C GLY A 6 4.90 -10.65 15.73
N LYS A 7 4.35 -11.70 16.33
CA LYS A 7 4.47 -13.10 15.85
C LYS A 7 3.47 -13.43 14.73
N GLN A 8 2.77 -12.43 14.22
CA GLN A 8 1.73 -12.58 13.20
C GLN A 8 0.63 -13.58 13.61
N THR A 9 0.09 -13.35 14.81
CA THR A 9 -1.15 -13.98 15.27
C THR A 9 -2.24 -12.90 15.31
N VAL A 10 -3.44 -13.23 14.82
CA VAL A 10 -4.62 -12.37 14.90
C VAL A 10 -5.49 -12.84 16.06
N TYR A 11 -6.03 -11.90 16.83
CA TYR A 11 -6.86 -12.16 18.00
C TYR A 11 -8.20 -11.46 17.87
N ALA A 12 -9.27 -12.11 18.33
CA ALA A 12 -10.50 -11.46 18.74
C ALA A 12 -10.59 -11.49 20.26
N ILE A 13 -10.85 -10.32 20.84
CA ILE A 13 -10.92 -10.11 22.27
C ILE A 13 -12.23 -9.39 22.58
N ASP A 14 -12.94 -9.86 23.60
CA ASP A 14 -14.07 -9.13 24.16
C ASP A 14 -13.57 -7.80 24.76
N ALA A 15 -14.06 -6.68 24.24
CA ALA A 15 -13.50 -5.38 24.57
C ALA A 15 -13.85 -4.91 26.00
N ALA A 16 -14.92 -5.44 26.60
CA ALA A 16 -15.35 -5.06 27.94
C ALA A 16 -14.60 -5.85 29.01
N THR A 17 -14.27 -7.11 28.74
CA THR A 17 -13.70 -8.05 29.71
C THR A 17 -12.24 -8.38 29.47
N GLY A 18 -11.71 -8.14 28.27
CA GLY A 18 -10.36 -8.54 27.88
C GLY A 18 -10.21 -10.04 27.61
N LYS A 19 -11.31 -10.82 27.62
CA LYS A 19 -11.27 -12.26 27.37
C LYS A 19 -11.02 -12.55 25.89
N GLU A 20 -10.08 -13.45 25.60
CA GLU A 20 -9.89 -13.98 24.24
C GLU A 20 -11.15 -14.75 23.79
N ILE A 21 -11.65 -14.40 22.60
CA ILE A 21 -12.74 -15.09 21.91
C ILE A 21 -12.14 -16.17 21.00
N TRP A 22 -11.16 -15.78 20.19
CA TRP A 22 -10.38 -16.68 19.35
C TRP A 22 -9.01 -16.08 19.04
N SER A 23 -8.05 -16.94 18.70
CA SER A 23 -6.76 -16.57 18.13
C SER A 23 -6.46 -17.40 16.88
N CYS A 24 -5.76 -16.80 15.92
CA CYS A 24 -5.41 -17.39 14.64
C CYS A 24 -3.94 -17.13 14.34
N LYS A 25 -3.10 -18.16 14.47
CA LYS A 25 -1.69 -18.09 14.10
C LYS A 25 -1.59 -18.19 12.57
N THR A 26 -1.15 -17.12 11.91
CA THR A 26 -1.13 -17.07 10.44
C THR A 26 0.25 -17.32 9.85
N LEU A 27 1.30 -17.29 10.68
CA LEU A 27 2.67 -17.55 10.26
C LEU A 27 3.19 -18.82 10.95
N GLU A 28 3.74 -19.72 10.14
CA GLU A 28 4.42 -20.92 10.64
C GLU A 28 5.68 -20.57 11.42
N GLU A 29 6.08 -21.46 12.32
CA GLU A 29 7.28 -21.28 13.11
C GLU A 29 8.54 -21.31 12.23
N GLY A 30 9.52 -20.45 12.56
CA GLY A 30 10.75 -20.32 11.79
C GLY A 30 10.62 -19.54 10.47
N LYS A 31 9.41 -19.10 10.07
CA LYS A 31 9.25 -18.22 8.91
C LYS A 31 9.58 -16.76 9.27
N PRO A 32 10.16 -15.98 8.34
CA PRO A 32 10.39 -14.56 8.56
C PRO A 32 9.07 -13.82 8.77
N SER A 33 8.92 -13.17 9.92
CA SER A 33 7.80 -12.27 10.17
C SER A 33 8.04 -10.91 9.51
N ALA A 34 6.95 -10.25 9.12
CA ALA A 34 6.98 -8.84 8.70
C ALA A 34 6.30 -7.97 9.76
N ALA A 35 6.74 -6.72 9.89
CA ALA A 35 6.01 -5.72 10.67
C ALA A 35 4.55 -5.68 10.21
N SER A 36 3.62 -5.62 11.16
CA SER A 36 2.19 -5.53 10.86
C SER A 36 1.52 -4.58 11.85
N ARG A 37 0.97 -3.48 11.33
CA ARG A 37 0.39 -2.38 12.11
C ARG A 37 -1.11 -2.53 12.40
N GLY A 38 -1.71 -3.68 12.07
CA GLY A 38 -3.11 -3.94 12.38
C GLY A 38 -3.78 -4.98 11.50
N VAL A 39 -5.11 -4.94 11.51
CA VAL A 39 -5.99 -5.78 10.69
C VAL A 39 -7.02 -4.92 9.96
N THR A 40 -7.62 -5.46 8.90
CA THR A 40 -8.73 -4.81 8.18
C THR A 40 -10.00 -5.62 8.32
N TYR A 41 -11.12 -4.99 8.68
CA TYR A 41 -12.42 -5.63 8.72
C TYR A 41 -13.20 -5.34 7.43
N TRP A 42 -13.79 -6.37 6.84
CA TRP A 42 -14.71 -6.24 5.71
C TRP A 42 -15.97 -7.07 5.97
N LYS A 43 -17.12 -6.61 5.48
CA LYS A 43 -18.38 -7.36 5.56
C LYS A 43 -19.25 -7.20 4.31
N SER A 44 -19.98 -8.25 3.97
CA SER A 44 -21.07 -8.24 2.99
C SER A 44 -22.17 -9.19 3.45
N GLY A 45 -23.24 -8.65 4.04
CA GLY A 45 -24.26 -9.48 4.70
C GLY A 45 -23.66 -10.22 5.90
N ASP A 46 -23.79 -11.54 5.91
CA ASP A 46 -23.26 -12.41 6.97
C ASP A 46 -21.78 -12.79 6.79
N ASP A 47 -21.22 -12.56 5.60
CA ASP A 47 -19.80 -12.77 5.37
C ASP A 47 -19.00 -11.64 6.02
N LYS A 48 -18.29 -11.96 7.11
CA LYS A 48 -17.49 -11.02 7.93
C LYS A 48 -16.07 -11.52 7.98
N ARG A 49 -15.13 -10.71 7.50
CA ARG A 49 -13.74 -11.13 7.33
C ARG A 49 -12.79 -10.16 8.01
N ILE A 50 -11.76 -10.74 8.61
CA ILE A 50 -10.53 -10.06 8.95
C ILE A 50 -9.52 -10.34 7.84
N LEU A 51 -9.12 -9.30 7.12
CA LEU A 51 -8.06 -9.33 6.12
C LEU A 51 -6.76 -8.91 6.80
N TYR A 52 -5.73 -9.74 6.63
CA TYR A 52 -4.48 -9.62 7.36
C TYR A 52 -3.27 -10.09 6.53
N SER A 53 -2.10 -9.48 6.75
CA SER A 53 -0.86 -9.88 6.09
C SER A 53 -0.01 -10.78 6.98
N SER A 54 0.38 -11.94 6.44
CA SER A 54 1.28 -12.89 7.08
C SER A 54 2.47 -13.16 6.16
N GLY A 55 3.68 -12.73 6.55
CA GLY A 55 4.83 -12.64 5.65
C GLY A 55 4.49 -11.87 4.37
N ASN A 56 4.58 -12.57 3.24
CA ASN A 56 4.27 -12.05 1.89
C ASN A 56 2.87 -12.44 1.42
N TYR A 57 1.99 -12.88 2.32
CA TYR A 57 0.66 -13.33 1.97
C TYR A 57 -0.42 -12.43 2.53
N LEU A 58 -1.42 -12.10 1.71
CA LEU A 58 -2.69 -11.58 2.19
C LEU A 58 -3.62 -12.75 2.50
N MET A 59 -4.21 -12.76 3.68
CA MET A 59 -5.09 -13.83 4.19
C MET A 59 -6.45 -13.29 4.56
N ALA A 60 -7.46 -14.16 4.52
CA ALA A 60 -8.79 -13.87 5.03
C ALA A 60 -9.16 -14.85 6.15
N ILE A 61 -9.62 -14.29 7.27
CA ILE A 61 -10.02 -15.02 8.47
C ILE A 61 -11.49 -14.69 8.73
N ASP A 62 -12.31 -15.69 9.02
CA ASP A 62 -13.69 -15.50 9.45
C ASP A 62 -13.71 -14.75 10.79
N ALA A 63 -14.35 -13.58 10.81
CA ALA A 63 -14.31 -12.68 11.95
C ALA A 63 -15.04 -13.22 13.20
N SER A 64 -15.92 -14.20 13.02
CA SER A 64 -16.71 -14.79 14.11
C SER A 64 -16.01 -16.00 14.71
N THR A 65 -15.30 -16.78 13.89
CA THR A 65 -14.74 -18.08 14.29
C THR A 65 -13.21 -18.11 14.38
N GLY A 66 -12.51 -17.14 13.80
CA GLY A 66 -11.05 -17.12 13.74
C GLY A 66 -10.43 -18.12 12.76
N LYS A 67 -11.26 -18.82 11.96
CA LYS A 67 -10.78 -19.80 10.98
C LYS A 67 -10.35 -19.11 9.68
N ILE A 68 -9.27 -19.60 9.07
CA ILE A 68 -8.85 -19.18 7.74
C ILE A 68 -9.94 -19.57 6.72
N ILE A 69 -10.32 -18.63 5.87
CA ILE A 69 -11.31 -18.84 4.80
C ILE A 69 -10.59 -19.45 3.60
N SER A 70 -10.66 -20.78 3.47
CA SER A 70 -9.90 -21.54 2.45
C SER A 70 -10.20 -21.13 1.00
N SER A 71 -11.38 -20.57 0.73
CA SER A 71 -11.79 -20.10 -0.60
C SER A 71 -11.19 -18.75 -1.01
N PHE A 72 -10.49 -18.06 -0.11
CA PHE A 72 -9.79 -16.81 -0.42
C PHE A 72 -8.43 -17.10 -1.05
N GLY A 73 -8.20 -16.66 -2.29
CA GLY A 73 -6.97 -16.95 -3.02
C GLY A 73 -6.77 -18.46 -3.19
N ILE A 74 -5.56 -18.95 -2.91
CA ILE A 74 -5.19 -20.36 -2.94
C ILE A 74 -4.98 -20.83 -1.50
N ASN A 75 -5.83 -21.75 -1.03
CA ASN A 75 -5.77 -22.29 0.34
C ASN A 75 -5.83 -21.20 1.43
N GLY A 76 -6.65 -20.16 1.23
CA GLY A 76 -6.87 -19.08 2.19
C GLY A 76 -5.85 -17.95 2.17
N ARG A 77 -4.99 -17.90 1.14
CA ARG A 77 -3.95 -16.88 0.99
C ARG A 77 -3.73 -16.45 -0.45
N VAL A 78 -3.32 -15.20 -0.62
CA VAL A 78 -2.86 -14.59 -1.88
C VAL A 78 -1.39 -14.29 -1.74
N ASN A 79 -0.55 -14.80 -2.64
CA ASN A 79 0.87 -14.48 -2.67
C ASN A 79 1.05 -13.06 -3.21
N LEU A 80 1.57 -12.15 -2.39
CA LEU A 80 1.79 -10.76 -2.79
C LEU A 80 2.99 -10.62 -3.72
N ASN A 81 3.90 -11.59 -3.80
CA ASN A 81 4.99 -11.55 -4.76
C ASN A 81 4.49 -11.76 -6.21
N GLU A 82 3.36 -12.45 -6.39
CA GLU A 82 2.82 -12.73 -7.73
C GLU A 82 2.34 -11.46 -8.44
N GLY A 83 2.65 -11.35 -9.73
CA GLY A 83 2.29 -10.18 -10.54
C GLY A 83 3.08 -8.92 -10.21
N VAL A 84 4.13 -9.02 -9.40
CA VAL A 84 5.20 -8.02 -9.32
C VAL A 84 6.19 -8.25 -10.47
N ARG A 85 7.11 -7.31 -10.71
CA ARG A 85 8.07 -7.37 -11.83
C ARG A 85 8.88 -8.68 -11.90
N ASP A 86 9.34 -9.18 -10.75
CA ASP A 86 10.37 -10.22 -10.66
C ASP A 86 9.81 -11.61 -10.34
N ASP A 87 10.68 -12.62 -10.39
CA ASP A 87 10.37 -14.00 -10.00
C ASP A 87 9.82 -14.06 -8.55
N PRO A 88 8.54 -14.47 -8.36
CA PRO A 88 7.87 -14.44 -7.06
C PRO A 88 8.54 -15.26 -5.96
N GLU A 89 9.36 -16.25 -6.32
CA GLU A 89 10.09 -17.11 -5.38
C GLU A 89 11.41 -16.47 -4.90
N LYS A 90 11.89 -15.43 -5.61
CA LYS A 90 13.18 -14.77 -5.34
C LYS A 90 13.04 -13.38 -4.73
N ILE A 91 11.83 -12.82 -4.72
CA ILE A 91 11.54 -11.53 -4.11
C ILE A 91 10.72 -11.66 -2.84
N SER A 92 10.64 -10.56 -2.11
CA SER A 92 9.85 -10.48 -0.89
C SER A 92 9.24 -9.10 -0.76
N VAL A 93 7.93 -9.01 -0.98
CA VAL A 93 7.12 -7.82 -0.67
C VAL A 93 6.14 -8.15 0.44
N SER A 94 5.96 -7.20 1.35
CA SER A 94 5.12 -7.40 2.54
C SER A 94 4.15 -6.24 2.73
N LEU A 95 3.00 -6.50 3.34
CA LEU A 95 2.05 -5.45 3.69
C LEU A 95 2.22 -5.08 5.16
N SER A 96 2.95 -4.00 5.41
CA SER A 96 3.28 -3.58 6.79
C SER A 96 2.18 -2.77 7.47
N THR A 97 1.36 -2.08 6.69
CA THR A 97 0.20 -1.33 7.17
C THR A 97 -1.08 -1.95 6.60
N PRO A 98 -2.17 -2.08 7.37
CA PRO A 98 -3.40 -2.68 6.85
C PRO A 98 -3.91 -1.95 5.60
N GLY A 99 -4.43 -2.70 4.65
CA GLY A 99 -5.10 -2.13 3.48
C GLY A 99 -6.35 -1.34 3.87
N ARG A 100 -6.91 -0.61 2.92
CA ARG A 100 -8.21 0.06 3.10
C ARG A 100 -9.25 -0.55 2.18
N ILE A 101 -10.48 -0.55 2.67
CA ILE A 101 -11.63 -1.09 1.94
C ILE A 101 -12.28 0.02 1.12
N PHE A 102 -12.49 -0.27 -0.15
CA PHE A 102 -13.42 0.46 -1.00
C PHE A 102 -14.42 -0.52 -1.60
N LYS A 103 -15.66 -0.49 -1.11
CA LYS A 103 -16.70 -1.48 -1.46
C LYS A 103 -16.20 -2.91 -1.18
N ASP A 104 -16.10 -3.75 -2.21
CA ASP A 104 -15.61 -5.12 -2.12
C ASP A 104 -14.12 -5.26 -2.48
N LEU A 105 -13.37 -4.14 -2.54
CA LEU A 105 -11.94 -4.13 -2.80
C LEU A 105 -11.14 -3.80 -1.54
N ILE A 106 -10.07 -4.54 -1.30
CA ILE A 106 -9.00 -4.14 -0.39
C ILE A 106 -7.86 -3.56 -1.23
N ILE A 107 -7.57 -2.28 -1.04
CA ILE A 107 -6.45 -1.57 -1.66
C ILE A 107 -5.26 -1.64 -0.72
N ILE A 108 -4.12 -2.07 -1.25
CA ILE A 108 -2.90 -2.29 -0.48
C ILE A 108 -1.70 -1.54 -1.08
N GLY A 109 -0.89 -1.00 -0.18
CA GLY A 109 0.45 -0.49 -0.45
C GLY A 109 1.49 -1.44 0.14
N LEU A 110 2.51 -1.79 -0.64
CA LEU A 110 3.51 -2.76 -0.19
C LEU A 110 4.69 -2.04 0.49
N ARG A 111 5.45 -2.80 1.28
CA ARG A 111 6.81 -2.51 1.69
C ARG A 111 7.75 -3.39 0.87
N THR A 112 8.79 -2.79 0.34
CA THR A 112 9.87 -3.44 -0.42
C THR A 112 11.15 -3.43 0.41
N PRO A 113 12.16 -4.25 0.06
CA PRO A 113 13.52 -4.09 0.55
C PRO A 113 14.15 -2.81 0.02
N ASP A 114 15.06 -2.23 0.79
CA ASP A 114 15.77 -0.99 0.48
C ASP A 114 17.14 -1.31 -0.13
N LEU A 115 17.12 -1.99 -1.27
CA LEU A 115 18.29 -2.59 -1.92
C LEU A 115 18.26 -2.35 -3.44
N TYR A 116 19.43 -2.43 -4.08
CA TYR A 116 19.48 -2.51 -5.54
C TYR A 116 18.72 -3.72 -6.07
N GLY A 117 18.00 -3.53 -7.17
CA GLY A 117 17.17 -4.59 -7.76
C GLY A 117 15.96 -4.96 -6.90
N ALA A 118 15.62 -4.16 -5.87
CA ALA A 118 14.39 -4.36 -5.14
C ALA A 118 13.17 -4.36 -6.08
N PRO A 119 12.12 -5.14 -5.77
CA PRO A 119 10.88 -5.07 -6.50
C PRO A 119 10.26 -3.67 -6.39
N PRO A 120 9.46 -3.26 -7.39
CA PRO A 120 8.71 -2.02 -7.33
C PRO A 120 7.55 -2.13 -6.33
N GLY A 121 7.25 -1.02 -5.65
CA GLY A 121 6.21 -0.90 -4.64
C GLY A 121 4.81 -0.64 -5.20
N TYR A 122 4.39 -1.43 -6.19
CA TYR A 122 3.10 -1.26 -6.87
C TYR A 122 1.92 -1.20 -5.90
N ILE A 123 0.92 -0.37 -6.25
CA ILE A 123 -0.35 -0.30 -5.53
C ILE A 123 -1.32 -1.26 -6.19
N ARG A 124 -2.00 -2.08 -5.40
CA ARG A 124 -2.87 -3.14 -5.91
C ARG A 124 -4.17 -3.20 -5.15
N ALA A 125 -5.23 -3.61 -5.84
CA ALA A 125 -6.50 -3.93 -5.21
C ALA A 125 -6.89 -5.38 -5.43
N TYR A 126 -7.43 -6.00 -4.38
CA TYR A 126 -7.91 -7.38 -4.43
C TYR A 126 -9.38 -7.43 -4.03
N ASN A 127 -10.14 -8.34 -4.63
CA ASN A 127 -11.50 -8.61 -4.18
C ASN A 127 -11.49 -9.24 -2.78
N CYS A 128 -12.24 -8.67 -1.84
CA CYS A 128 -12.28 -9.11 -0.44
C CYS A 128 -12.88 -10.51 -0.25
N LYS A 129 -13.75 -10.95 -1.16
CA LYS A 129 -14.39 -12.27 -1.13
C LYS A 129 -13.50 -13.36 -1.70
N THR A 130 -12.81 -13.08 -2.79
CA THR A 130 -12.12 -14.12 -3.57
C THR A 130 -10.61 -14.04 -3.51
N GLY A 131 -10.04 -12.91 -3.11
CA GLY A 131 -8.59 -12.65 -3.19
C GLY A 131 -8.07 -12.44 -4.62
N LYS A 132 -8.96 -12.29 -5.61
CA LYS A 132 -8.55 -12.04 -7.00
C LYS A 132 -8.04 -10.61 -7.15
N LEU A 133 -6.91 -10.44 -7.85
CA LEU A 133 -6.40 -9.13 -8.23
C LEU A 133 -7.40 -8.42 -9.15
N ALA A 134 -7.77 -7.20 -8.80
CA ALA A 134 -8.70 -6.37 -9.56
C ALA A 134 -7.97 -5.37 -10.45
N TRP A 135 -6.95 -4.70 -9.91
CA TRP A 135 -6.11 -3.77 -10.64
C TRP A 135 -4.74 -3.59 -9.98
N THR A 136 -3.78 -3.13 -10.77
CA THR A 136 -2.43 -2.75 -10.37
C THR A 136 -2.12 -1.37 -10.92
N PHE A 137 -1.52 -0.51 -10.10
CA PHE A 137 -0.92 0.75 -10.53
C PHE A 137 0.61 0.66 -10.41
N HIS A 138 1.31 0.93 -11.51
CA HIS A 138 2.77 0.92 -11.55
C HIS A 138 3.34 2.23 -11.01
N THR A 139 3.92 2.17 -9.82
CA THR A 139 4.58 3.33 -9.19
C THR A 139 5.94 3.67 -9.81
N ILE A 140 6.55 2.68 -10.47
CA ILE A 140 7.64 2.86 -11.42
C ILE A 140 7.04 2.64 -12.82
N PRO A 141 6.87 3.70 -13.63
CA PRO A 141 6.12 3.62 -14.88
C PRO A 141 6.79 2.74 -15.94
N HIS A 142 5.99 2.03 -16.72
CA HIS A 142 6.39 1.26 -17.91
C HIS A 142 6.38 2.14 -19.16
N PRO A 143 7.00 1.70 -20.28
CA PRO A 143 6.94 2.44 -21.54
C PRO A 143 5.50 2.77 -21.95
N GLY A 144 5.23 4.06 -22.18
CA GLY A 144 3.91 4.58 -22.54
C GLY A 144 3.05 5.03 -21.35
N GLU A 145 3.49 4.80 -20.11
CA GLU A 145 2.82 5.29 -18.91
C GLU A 145 3.33 6.68 -18.49
N LEU A 146 2.46 7.46 -17.86
CA LEU A 146 2.78 8.80 -17.36
C LEU A 146 3.94 8.74 -16.36
N GLY A 147 4.99 9.53 -16.61
CA GLY A 147 6.16 9.64 -15.75
C GLY A 147 7.34 8.79 -16.20
N TYR A 148 7.16 7.90 -17.19
CA TYR A 148 8.21 7.05 -17.73
C TYR A 148 9.42 7.86 -18.21
N GLU A 149 9.18 8.99 -18.88
CA GLU A 149 10.20 9.90 -19.39
C GLU A 149 11.06 10.55 -18.30
N THR A 150 10.65 10.43 -17.03
CA THR A 150 11.39 10.95 -15.88
C THR A 150 12.41 9.96 -15.31
N TRP A 151 12.53 8.78 -15.92
CA TRP A 151 13.48 7.74 -15.57
C TRP A 151 14.39 7.38 -16.75
N PRO A 152 15.52 6.69 -16.50
CA PRO A 152 16.23 6.01 -17.58
C PRO A 152 15.31 5.02 -18.30
N PRO A 153 15.43 4.82 -19.62
CA PRO A 153 14.48 4.02 -20.40
C PRO A 153 14.27 2.58 -19.89
N ASP A 154 15.32 1.96 -19.33
CA ASP A 154 15.26 0.60 -18.82
C ASP A 154 14.97 0.50 -17.31
N ALA A 155 14.76 1.62 -16.63
CA ALA A 155 14.60 1.66 -15.17
C ALA A 155 13.47 0.78 -14.65
N TYR A 156 12.35 0.69 -15.37
CA TYR A 156 11.23 -0.20 -15.02
C TYR A 156 11.64 -1.68 -14.89
N LYS A 157 12.78 -2.08 -15.45
CA LYS A 157 13.33 -3.44 -15.37
C LYS A 157 14.14 -3.71 -14.10
N TYR A 158 14.65 -2.69 -13.41
CA TYR A 158 15.57 -2.87 -12.26
C TYR A 158 15.32 -1.95 -11.06
N ALA A 159 14.77 -0.76 -11.27
CA ALA A 159 14.50 0.18 -10.19
C ALA A 159 13.45 -0.37 -9.22
N GLY A 160 13.66 -0.14 -7.93
CA GLY A 160 12.78 -0.63 -6.87
C GLY A 160 12.26 0.49 -5.99
N GLY A 161 11.59 0.13 -4.90
CA GLY A 161 11.04 1.10 -3.97
C GLY A 161 9.79 1.76 -4.53
N VAL A 162 9.63 3.07 -4.29
CA VAL A 162 8.40 3.82 -4.60
C VAL A 162 7.17 3.10 -4.04
N ASN A 163 7.31 2.68 -2.79
CA ASN A 163 6.36 1.82 -2.11
C ASN A 163 5.44 2.67 -1.20
N CYS A 164 4.37 2.07 -0.66
CA CYS A 164 3.40 2.78 0.18
C CYS A 164 3.30 2.10 1.56
N TRP A 165 4.45 1.95 2.22
CA TRP A 165 4.55 1.23 3.50
C TRP A 165 3.82 1.92 4.65
N ALA A 166 3.74 3.25 4.64
CA ALA A 166 3.11 4.06 5.69
C ALA A 166 1.56 3.92 5.72
N GLY A 167 0.98 3.40 4.65
CA GLY A 167 -0.47 3.23 4.50
C GLY A 167 -1.11 4.31 3.63
N LEU A 168 -2.43 4.20 3.48
CA LEU A 168 -3.24 4.99 2.56
C LEU A 168 -4.58 5.37 3.19
N SER A 169 -5.23 6.38 2.60
CA SER A 169 -6.60 6.76 2.93
C SER A 169 -7.51 6.74 1.72
N ILE A 170 -8.81 6.67 1.98
CA ILE A 170 -9.84 6.58 0.95
C ILE A 170 -10.90 7.62 1.26
N ASP A 171 -11.29 8.36 0.24
CA ASP A 171 -12.52 9.15 0.20
C ASP A 171 -13.58 8.30 -0.51
N PRO A 172 -14.49 7.64 0.23
CA PRO A 172 -15.46 6.73 -0.36
C PRO A 172 -16.53 7.47 -1.19
N ASP A 173 -16.82 8.73 -0.87
CA ASP A 173 -17.85 9.52 -1.53
C ASP A 173 -17.37 9.96 -2.92
N ARG A 174 -16.09 10.36 -3.02
CA ARG A 174 -15.46 10.72 -4.30
C ARG A 174 -14.84 9.52 -5.04
N GLY A 175 -14.81 8.36 -4.41
CA GLY A 175 -14.21 7.15 -4.98
C GLY A 175 -12.72 7.28 -5.24
N MET A 176 -11.99 7.96 -4.35
CA MET A 176 -10.55 8.20 -4.50
C MET A 176 -9.75 7.54 -3.39
N VAL A 177 -8.55 7.09 -3.74
CA VAL A 177 -7.54 6.64 -2.78
C VAL A 177 -6.33 7.57 -2.82
N PHE A 178 -5.83 7.96 -1.65
CA PHE A 178 -4.66 8.81 -1.48
C PHE A 178 -3.52 8.02 -0.86
N LEU A 179 -2.35 8.14 -1.48
CA LEU A 179 -1.16 7.36 -1.20
C LEU A 179 -0.01 8.30 -0.82
N ALA A 180 0.80 7.86 0.13
CA ALA A 180 2.08 8.47 0.46
C ALA A 180 3.17 7.50 -0.01
N LEU A 181 3.85 7.85 -1.10
CA LEU A 181 4.86 7.01 -1.72
C LEU A 181 6.25 7.35 -1.19
N GLY A 182 7.06 6.31 -0.94
CA GLY A 182 8.45 6.41 -0.56
C GLY A 182 9.40 6.71 -1.72
N SER A 183 10.68 6.77 -1.43
CA SER A 183 11.75 6.99 -2.39
C SER A 183 11.97 5.78 -3.29
N PRO A 184 12.53 5.99 -4.48
CA PRO A 184 13.12 4.92 -5.28
C PRO A 184 14.35 4.31 -4.60
N SER A 185 14.46 2.99 -4.63
CA SER A 185 15.67 2.29 -4.19
C SER A 185 16.72 2.27 -5.31
N TYR A 186 18.03 2.27 -5.02
CA TYR A 186 18.65 2.37 -3.68
C TYR A 186 18.63 3.79 -3.13
N ASP A 187 18.41 3.95 -1.83
CA ASP A 187 17.94 5.24 -1.29
C ASP A 187 19.06 6.28 -1.23
N TYR A 188 20.30 5.86 -1.02
CA TYR A 188 21.45 6.76 -0.83
C TYR A 188 22.35 6.92 -2.06
N TYR A 189 21.96 6.33 -3.20
CA TYR A 189 22.70 6.45 -4.46
C TYR A 189 21.77 6.26 -5.66
N GLY A 190 21.74 7.24 -6.55
CA GLY A 190 20.79 7.29 -7.67
C GLY A 190 21.42 7.38 -9.06
N ALA A 191 22.72 7.10 -9.22
CA ALA A 191 23.39 7.28 -10.51
C ALA A 191 22.84 6.35 -11.62
N ASP A 192 22.26 5.21 -11.24
CA ASP A 192 21.56 4.25 -12.08
C ASP A 192 20.12 4.68 -12.41
N ARG A 193 19.55 5.67 -11.71
CA ARG A 193 18.18 6.16 -11.90
C ARG A 193 18.13 7.66 -12.13
N LYS A 194 18.97 8.18 -13.03
CA LYS A 194 18.99 9.62 -13.37
C LYS A 194 17.62 10.11 -13.87
N GLY A 195 17.15 11.23 -13.32
CA GLY A 195 15.87 11.84 -13.70
C GLY A 195 15.05 12.19 -12.45
N LYS A 196 13.83 12.71 -12.63
CA LYS A 196 12.99 13.12 -11.48
C LYS A 196 12.48 11.92 -10.67
N ASN A 197 12.43 10.74 -11.28
CA ASN A 197 11.97 9.50 -10.68
C ASN A 197 10.50 9.52 -10.22
N LEU A 198 9.57 9.98 -11.07
CA LEU A 198 8.14 9.97 -10.75
C LEU A 198 7.60 8.53 -10.72
N TYR A 199 6.99 8.00 -9.66
CA TYR A 199 6.24 8.63 -8.57
C TYR A 199 6.94 8.58 -7.18
N GLY A 200 8.27 8.58 -7.14
CA GLY A 200 9.05 8.66 -5.90
C GLY A 200 8.65 9.86 -5.04
N ASN A 201 8.53 9.68 -3.72
CA ASN A 201 8.23 10.73 -2.75
C ASN A 201 6.96 11.54 -3.12
N CYS A 202 5.94 10.86 -3.64
CA CYS A 202 4.71 11.52 -4.08
C CYS A 202 3.58 11.38 -3.07
N VAL A 203 2.76 12.44 -2.99
CA VAL A 203 1.34 12.29 -2.71
C VAL A 203 0.65 11.95 -4.02
N LEU A 204 -0.01 10.79 -4.09
CA LEU A 204 -0.67 10.30 -5.29
C LEU A 204 -2.15 10.03 -5.02
N ALA A 205 -3.01 10.45 -5.94
CA ALA A 205 -4.43 10.13 -5.92
C ALA A 205 -4.81 9.25 -7.13
N LEU A 206 -5.50 8.15 -6.85
CA LEU A 206 -6.04 7.24 -7.85
C LEU A 206 -7.55 7.09 -7.69
N ASP A 207 -8.21 6.66 -8.76
CA ASP A 207 -9.54 6.08 -8.70
C ASP A 207 -9.52 4.80 -7.84
N ALA A 208 -10.33 4.74 -6.79
CA ALA A 208 -10.33 3.59 -5.88
C ALA A 208 -10.93 2.32 -6.53
N ALA A 209 -11.80 2.46 -7.53
CA ALA A 209 -12.41 1.32 -8.21
C ALA A 209 -11.50 0.73 -9.28
N THR A 210 -10.76 1.56 -10.01
CA THR A 210 -10.02 1.14 -11.21
C THR A 210 -8.50 1.26 -11.09
N GLY A 211 -8.00 1.99 -10.09
CA GLY A 211 -6.57 2.31 -9.97
C GLY A 211 -6.11 3.37 -10.98
N HIS A 212 -7.02 3.98 -11.76
CA HIS A 212 -6.64 5.00 -12.74
C HIS A 212 -6.07 6.25 -12.07
N TYR A 213 -5.01 6.78 -12.66
CA TYR A 213 -4.40 8.03 -12.24
C TYR A 213 -5.39 9.20 -12.22
N LYS A 214 -5.38 10.00 -11.15
CA LYS A 214 -6.11 11.28 -11.06
C LYS A 214 -5.14 12.46 -11.05
N TRP A 215 -4.27 12.51 -10.04
CA TRP A 215 -3.28 13.57 -9.88
C TRP A 215 -2.15 13.11 -8.92
N HIS A 216 -1.01 13.81 -8.95
CA HIS A 216 0.07 13.63 -7.98
C HIS A 216 0.69 14.98 -7.57
N PHE A 217 1.43 14.98 -6.47
CA PHE A 217 2.36 16.03 -6.07
C PHE A 217 3.65 15.38 -5.56
N GLN A 218 4.76 15.63 -6.24
CA GLN A 218 6.07 15.09 -5.90
C GLN A 218 6.81 16.04 -4.95
N THR A 219 7.18 15.57 -3.76
CA THR A 219 7.85 16.41 -2.74
C THR A 219 9.36 16.48 -2.95
N VAL A 220 9.96 15.38 -3.40
CA VAL A 220 11.41 15.27 -3.67
C VAL A 220 11.61 14.72 -5.07
N HIS A 221 12.38 15.46 -5.88
CA HIS A 221 12.85 14.97 -7.17
C HIS A 221 14.20 14.29 -6.99
N HIS A 222 14.39 13.12 -7.60
CA HIS A 222 15.66 12.40 -7.56
C HIS A 222 16.19 12.21 -6.13
N ASP A 223 15.38 11.58 -5.27
CA ASP A 223 15.73 11.39 -3.87
C ASP A 223 17.05 10.62 -3.69
N LEU A 224 17.92 11.09 -2.80
CA LEU A 224 19.21 10.47 -2.43
C LEU A 224 19.38 10.36 -0.90
N TRP A 225 18.27 10.50 -0.16
CA TRP A 225 18.26 10.70 1.30
C TRP A 225 17.22 9.88 2.05
N ASP A 226 16.47 9.01 1.36
CA ASP A 226 15.45 8.16 1.98
C ASP A 226 14.35 9.00 2.65
N TYR A 227 13.90 10.08 1.99
CA TYR A 227 12.86 10.98 2.52
C TYR A 227 11.46 10.47 2.21
N ASP A 228 11.22 9.24 2.64
CA ASP A 228 9.91 8.61 2.61
C ASP A 228 8.87 9.47 3.32
N LEU A 229 7.67 9.55 2.72
CA LEU A 229 6.52 10.21 3.34
C LEU A 229 5.90 9.23 4.35
N PRO A 230 6.15 9.36 5.68
CA PRO A 230 5.92 8.28 6.62
C PRO A 230 4.51 8.30 7.23
N ALA A 231 3.61 9.17 6.74
CA ALA A 231 2.29 9.33 7.29
C ALA A 231 1.20 9.03 6.24
N PRO A 232 0.25 8.13 6.55
CA PRO A 232 -0.95 8.00 5.75
C PRO A 232 -1.76 9.28 5.90
N HIS A 233 -2.25 9.82 4.79
CA HIS A 233 -3.14 11.00 4.82
C HIS A 233 -4.33 10.70 5.74
N GLY A 234 -4.74 11.65 6.58
CA GLY A 234 -5.98 11.49 7.34
C GLY A 234 -7.17 11.23 6.39
N ALA A 235 -8.25 10.64 6.91
CA ALA A 235 -9.37 10.07 6.15
C ALA A 235 -10.18 11.07 5.28
N SER A 236 -9.76 12.33 5.17
CA SER A 236 -10.37 13.33 4.30
C SER A 236 -9.32 13.95 3.37
N ALA A 237 -9.74 14.34 2.16
CA ALA A 237 -8.90 15.11 1.25
C ALA A 237 -8.31 16.35 1.96
N ASP A 238 -9.07 16.98 2.86
CA ASP A 238 -8.65 18.10 3.70
C ASP A 238 -7.40 17.80 4.55
N THR A 239 -7.24 16.57 5.03
CA THR A 239 -6.06 16.22 5.84
C THR A 239 -4.82 15.99 4.98
N ALA A 240 -4.98 15.43 3.77
CA ALA A 240 -3.90 15.40 2.78
C ALA A 240 -3.42 16.82 2.43
N PHE A 241 -4.35 17.77 2.32
CA PHE A 241 -4.06 19.18 2.08
C PHE A 241 -3.39 19.87 3.28
N VAL A 242 -3.72 19.52 4.52
CA VAL A 242 -3.05 20.04 5.72
C VAL A 242 -1.60 19.61 5.80
N GLN A 243 -1.27 18.37 5.42
CA GLN A 243 0.12 17.91 5.43
C GLN A 243 0.95 18.52 4.29
N ILE A 244 0.36 18.66 3.10
CA ILE A 244 0.95 19.49 2.02
C ILE A 244 1.07 20.96 2.48
N GLY A 245 0.12 21.45 3.28
CA GLY A 245 0.07 22.79 3.85
C GLY A 245 1.14 23.06 4.92
N GLN A 246 1.46 22.08 5.77
CA GLN A 246 2.53 22.19 6.76
C GLN A 246 3.93 22.26 6.13
N LEU A 247 4.10 21.73 4.91
CA LEU A 247 5.30 21.91 4.09
C LEU A 247 5.38 23.32 3.44
N ARG A 248 4.34 24.18 3.55
CA ARG A 248 4.27 25.52 2.93
C ARG A 248 4.79 26.65 3.81
N ARG A 249 6.10 26.68 4.10
CA ARG A 249 6.79 27.94 4.45
C ARG A 249 7.50 28.56 3.24
N LEU A 250 6.91 28.51 2.04
CA LEU A 250 7.39 29.23 0.85
C LEU A 250 6.22 29.86 0.07
N PRO A 251 6.19 31.20 -0.10
CA PRO A 251 5.00 31.96 -0.53
C PRO A 251 4.66 31.93 -2.04
N CYS A 252 5.44 31.26 -2.89
CA CYS A 252 5.29 31.35 -4.35
C CYS A 252 4.28 30.38 -5.01
N LEU A 253 3.63 29.49 -4.25
CA LEU A 253 2.80 28.40 -4.80
C LEU A 253 1.30 28.47 -4.43
N GLN A 254 0.86 29.57 -3.81
CA GLN A 254 -0.52 29.71 -3.32
C GLN A 254 -1.55 29.86 -4.46
N THR A 255 -1.14 30.40 -5.62
CA THR A 255 -2.05 30.78 -6.71
C THR A 255 -2.47 29.60 -7.61
N ALA A 256 -1.64 28.57 -7.75
CA ALA A 256 -1.96 27.39 -8.58
C ALA A 256 -2.95 26.42 -7.91
N PHE A 257 -3.13 26.52 -6.58
CA PHE A 257 -3.88 25.54 -5.79
C PHE A 257 -5.39 25.81 -5.71
N GLN A 258 -5.83 27.07 -5.89
CA GLN A 258 -7.26 27.42 -5.88
C GLN A 258 -8.00 27.02 -7.16
N GLN A 259 -7.32 26.96 -8.30
CA GLN A 259 -7.96 26.65 -9.59
C GLN A 259 -8.22 25.15 -9.83
N LEU A 260 -7.55 24.25 -9.10
CA LEU A 260 -7.66 22.80 -9.32
C LEU A 260 -8.72 22.08 -8.47
N PHE A 261 -9.28 22.73 -7.44
CA PHE A 261 -10.07 22.02 -6.42
C PHE A 261 -11.42 22.67 -6.03
N PHE A 262 -11.80 23.81 -6.63
CA PHE A 262 -13.07 24.50 -6.38
C PHE A 262 -13.88 24.83 -7.64
N SER A 263 -13.71 24.07 -8.73
CA SER A 263 -14.54 24.17 -9.94
C SER A 263 -15.37 22.91 -10.17
#